data_AF-A0A8D8YIG8-F1
#
_entry.id   AF-A0A8D8YIG8-F1
#
_cell.length_a   1.000
_cell.length_b   1.000
_cell.length_c   1.000
_cell.angle_alpha   90.00
_cell.angle_beta   90.00
_cell.angle_gamma   90.00
#
_symmetry.space_group_name_H-M   'P 1'
#
loop_
_entity.id
_entity.type
_entity.pdbx_description
1 polymer ?
#
loop_
_entity_poly.entity_id
_entity_poly.type
_entity_poly.pdbx_seq_one_letter_code
_entity_poly.pdbx_strand_id
1 'polypeptide(L)'
;MSKDNTESSKVKSEKKKPEPVATSDTIYKQTVDHEESEAVVRNGEDDLNMYMELCSKLRSHILKLKADTNEAPPVLDQLKREASLSFVMLKKLNRLEKYRLKNARDTLQAKKSKVDSFNLQLQNLRYEIYHLKKEVVKCLQFKSKDEDIDLVDEESFFKDAPEEIARPEITKSDPHQLKLSRLEWELKQRKELADQCNQVERENESVAGNINKKRGQLDNLAPLLKQLLSVSKPLIENLSYPENHSGRAQYKLTHLLPEPLYCLFVQTDAYRLAFCPNIEVKIKGKEDDAEQVNKMLNEAKTSVDSDSDTEEAAGNTRESGTSSSKHRHHHHHHSKSSLPSQVALKPSDSTEEKRNKLCLTHPLSVELVIQSKGTNVASMTLTFSYLYNLHVVAVKVSKTGIASSESAGSNHLDAELLAEQFPEDSRKEEGEAVSPNLMNHYQLKQRSVNSSAHTSVS
;
A
#
# COMPACT_ATOMS: atom_id res chain seq x y z
N MET A 1 -57.55 -9.61 22.57
CA MET A 1 -57.81 -10.08 23.95
C MET A 1 -58.79 -9.11 24.58
N SER A 2 -60.05 -9.53 24.62
CA SER A 2 -61.12 -8.90 25.37
C SER A 2 -60.77 -8.86 26.86
N LYS A 3 -61.02 -7.72 27.51
CA LYS A 3 -61.24 -7.68 28.95
C LYS A 3 -62.42 -6.77 29.23
N ASP A 4 -63.51 -7.42 29.64
CA ASP A 4 -64.58 -6.87 30.44
C ASP A 4 -64.01 -6.06 31.61
N ASN A 5 -64.68 -4.96 31.95
CA ASN A 5 -64.89 -4.64 33.35
C ASN A 5 -66.22 -3.91 33.53
N THR A 6 -67.21 -4.73 33.90
CA THR A 6 -68.49 -4.40 34.50
C THR A 6 -68.28 -3.70 35.84
N GLU A 7 -68.91 -2.54 36.06
CA GLU A 7 -69.20 -2.11 37.43
C GLU A 7 -70.47 -1.25 37.54
N SER A 8 -71.56 -1.97 37.86
CA SER A 8 -72.53 -1.65 38.91
C SER A 8 -73.25 -0.29 38.89
N SER A 9 -74.41 -0.31 38.23
CA SER A 9 -75.55 0.56 38.47
C SER A 9 -76.10 0.38 39.90
N LYS A 10 -75.89 1.38 40.77
CA LYS A 10 -76.55 1.50 42.07
C LYS A 10 -77.61 2.60 42.01
N VAL A 11 -78.87 2.16 41.90
CA VAL A 11 -80.07 2.97 42.12
C VAL A 11 -80.09 3.38 43.61
N LYS A 12 -79.85 4.65 43.89
CA LYS A 12 -80.12 5.26 45.20
C LYS A 12 -81.31 6.19 45.06
N SER A 13 -82.43 5.74 45.62
CA SER A 13 -83.62 6.56 45.89
C SER A 13 -83.24 7.71 46.83
N GLU A 14 -83.19 8.93 46.32
CA GLU A 14 -83.13 10.13 47.15
C GLU A 14 -84.51 10.80 47.23
N LYS A 15 -85.00 10.85 48.46
CA LYS A 15 -86.22 11.51 48.92
C LYS A 15 -86.25 12.96 48.42
N LYS A 16 -87.41 13.39 47.88
CA LYS A 16 -87.77 14.81 47.73
C LYS A 16 -87.47 15.55 49.04
N LYS A 17 -86.43 16.37 49.04
CA LYS A 17 -86.20 17.41 50.06
C LYS A 17 -86.97 18.66 49.64
N PRO A 18 -87.60 19.38 50.59
CA PRO A 18 -88.36 20.59 50.30
C PRO A 18 -87.44 21.69 49.77
N GLU A 19 -87.98 22.53 48.88
CA GLU A 19 -87.31 23.69 48.29
C GLU A 19 -86.59 24.53 49.37
N PRO A 20 -85.30 24.87 49.19
CA PRO A 20 -84.61 25.69 50.15
C PRO A 20 -85.09 27.14 50.01
N VAL A 21 -85.66 27.69 51.07
CA VAL A 21 -85.95 29.11 51.23
C VAL A 21 -84.68 29.91 50.89
N ALA A 22 -84.75 30.74 49.86
CA ALA A 22 -83.60 31.50 49.36
C ALA A 22 -83.01 32.38 50.47
N THR A 23 -81.77 32.08 50.86
CA THR A 23 -80.97 32.97 51.71
C THR A 23 -80.67 34.27 50.95
N SER A 24 -80.49 35.39 51.65
CA SER A 24 -80.19 36.71 51.06
C SER A 24 -79.04 36.68 50.04
N ASP A 25 -78.05 35.83 50.28
CA ASP A 25 -76.87 35.66 49.42
C ASP A 25 -77.20 34.98 48.08
N THR A 26 -78.23 34.13 48.06
CA THR A 26 -78.71 33.45 46.85
C THR A 26 -79.44 34.43 45.94
N ILE A 27 -80.27 35.30 46.53
CA ILE A 27 -81.01 36.35 45.81
C ILE A 27 -80.02 37.39 45.23
N TYR A 28 -79.00 37.76 46.00
CA TYR A 28 -77.96 38.68 45.54
C TYR A 28 -77.20 38.12 44.32
N LYS A 29 -76.79 36.84 44.37
CA LYS A 29 -76.13 36.18 43.23
C LYS A 29 -77.02 36.14 42.00
N GLN A 30 -78.28 35.74 42.14
CA GLN A 30 -79.25 35.75 41.03
C GLN A 30 -79.45 37.14 40.43
N THR A 31 -79.46 38.18 41.27
CA THR A 31 -79.57 39.58 40.80
C THR A 31 -78.32 39.99 40.02
N VAL A 32 -77.13 39.64 40.50
CA VAL A 32 -75.87 39.90 39.81
C VAL A 32 -75.79 39.17 38.48
N ASP A 33 -76.14 37.89 38.43
CA ASP A 33 -76.14 37.09 37.20
C ASP A 33 -77.15 37.64 36.18
N HIS A 34 -78.31 38.09 36.67
CA HIS A 34 -79.32 38.74 35.83
C HIS A 34 -78.82 40.07 35.26
N GLU A 35 -78.25 40.94 36.08
CA GLU A 35 -77.67 42.22 35.64
C GLU A 35 -76.49 42.02 34.67
N GLU A 36 -75.66 40.99 34.88
CA GLU A 36 -74.57 40.63 33.97
C GLU A 36 -75.10 40.15 32.60
N SER A 37 -76.17 39.33 32.60
CA SER A 37 -76.83 38.91 31.37
C SER A 37 -77.53 40.08 30.65
N GLU A 38 -78.17 40.99 31.41
CA GLU A 38 -78.83 42.18 30.89
C GLU A 38 -77.81 43.14 30.26
N ALA A 39 -76.63 43.30 30.87
CA ALA A 39 -75.56 44.15 30.37
C ALA A 39 -75.03 43.71 29.00
N VAL A 40 -75.03 42.41 28.69
CA VAL A 40 -74.60 41.86 27.40
C VAL A 40 -75.65 42.07 26.31
N VAL A 41 -76.93 41.96 26.65
CA VAL A 41 -78.04 42.05 25.67
C VAL A 41 -78.37 43.49 25.30
N ARG A 42 -78.29 44.42 26.26
CA ARG A 42 -78.62 45.84 26.04
C ARG A 42 -77.51 46.55 25.26
N ASN A 43 -77.90 47.50 24.42
CA ASN A 43 -76.97 48.39 23.72
C ASN A 43 -76.42 49.46 24.68
N GLY A 44 -75.10 49.70 24.60
CA GLY A 44 -74.42 50.73 25.41
C GLY A 44 -74.79 52.16 25.04
N GLU A 45 -75.05 52.43 23.76
CA GLU A 45 -75.42 53.76 23.28
C GLU A 45 -76.83 54.18 23.74
N ASP A 46 -77.77 53.24 23.73
CA ASP A 46 -79.14 53.47 24.21
C ASP A 46 -79.18 53.70 25.73
N ASP A 47 -78.34 52.97 26.48
CA ASP A 47 -78.17 53.17 27.92
C ASP A 47 -77.53 54.52 28.25
N LEU A 48 -76.60 55.00 27.42
CA LEU A 48 -76.00 56.33 27.56
C LEU A 48 -77.06 57.43 27.33
N ASN A 49 -77.89 57.29 26.30
CA ASN A 49 -79.00 58.23 26.05
C ASN A 49 -80.00 58.24 27.22
N MET A 50 -80.35 57.08 27.75
CA MET A 50 -81.22 56.93 28.92
C MET A 50 -80.58 57.55 30.17
N TYR A 51 -79.27 57.38 30.36
CA TYR A 51 -78.53 58.00 31.45
C TYR A 51 -78.58 59.54 31.37
N MET A 52 -78.38 60.10 30.18
CA MET A 52 -78.43 61.54 29.94
C MET A 52 -79.83 62.11 30.17
N GLU A 53 -80.88 61.42 29.72
CA GLU A 53 -82.27 61.80 29.96
C GLU A 53 -82.61 61.77 31.47
N LEU A 54 -82.20 60.72 32.18
CA LEU A 54 -82.39 60.61 33.64
C LEU A 54 -81.63 61.69 34.41
N CYS A 55 -80.43 62.06 33.98
CA CYS A 55 -79.69 63.19 34.56
C CYS A 55 -80.41 64.51 34.34
N SER A 56 -80.99 64.73 33.17
CA SER A 56 -81.81 65.91 32.87
C SER A 56 -83.07 65.97 33.74
N LYS A 57 -83.81 64.84 33.83
CA LYS A 57 -84.99 64.69 34.70
C LYS A 57 -84.65 64.94 36.16
N LEU A 58 -83.58 64.33 36.68
CA LEU A 58 -83.11 64.52 38.05
C LEU A 58 -82.74 65.98 38.32
N ARG A 59 -82.03 66.66 37.40
CA ARG A 59 -81.73 68.10 37.51
C ARG A 59 -83.02 68.92 37.59
N SER A 60 -84.02 68.62 36.76
CA SER A 60 -85.31 69.32 36.79
C SER A 60 -86.07 69.10 38.11
N HIS A 61 -86.04 67.88 38.66
CA HIS A 61 -86.68 67.55 39.94
C HIS A 61 -85.98 68.25 41.11
N ILE A 62 -84.64 68.32 41.10
CA ILE A 62 -83.86 69.06 42.11
C ILE A 62 -84.13 70.57 42.04
N LEU A 63 -84.27 71.13 40.83
CA LEU A 63 -84.61 72.55 40.65
C LEU A 63 -86.01 72.87 41.20
N LYS A 64 -87.02 72.03 40.94
CA LYS A 64 -88.37 72.15 41.50
C LYS A 64 -88.37 72.02 43.03
N LEU A 65 -87.64 71.05 43.58
CA LEU A 65 -87.45 70.89 45.03
C LEU A 65 -86.78 72.11 45.70
N LYS A 66 -85.98 72.89 44.96
CA LYS A 66 -85.30 74.08 45.47
C LYS A 66 -86.14 75.35 45.33
N ALA A 67 -86.97 75.45 44.29
CA ALA A 67 -87.79 76.62 44.00
C ALA A 67 -89.08 76.66 44.83
N ASP A 68 -89.69 75.50 45.10
CA ASP A 68 -91.03 75.39 45.69
C ASP A 68 -90.95 74.98 47.17
N THR A 69 -90.56 75.90 48.06
CA THR A 69 -90.51 75.67 49.53
C THR A 69 -91.87 75.77 50.24
N ASN A 70 -92.95 76.10 49.52
CA ASN A 70 -94.30 76.34 50.08
C ASN A 70 -95.39 75.36 49.59
N GLU A 71 -95.05 74.30 48.86
CA GLU A 71 -96.03 73.30 48.39
C GLU A 71 -96.42 72.27 49.47
N ALA A 72 -97.60 71.65 49.30
CA ALA A 72 -98.14 70.68 50.25
C ALA A 72 -97.20 69.47 50.45
N PRO A 73 -97.02 68.98 51.69
CA PRO A 73 -96.12 67.87 52.01
C PRO A 73 -96.23 66.61 51.11
N PRO A 74 -97.43 66.17 50.63
CA PRO A 74 -97.51 64.99 49.77
C PRO A 74 -96.88 65.16 48.37
N VAL A 75 -96.88 66.36 47.80
CA VAL A 75 -96.29 66.63 46.47
C VAL A 75 -94.77 66.61 46.56
N LEU A 76 -94.22 67.19 47.63
CA LEU A 76 -92.81 67.16 47.94
C LEU A 76 -92.29 65.72 48.13
N ASP A 77 -93.06 64.88 48.80
CA ASP A 77 -92.71 63.47 49.02
C ASP A 77 -92.84 62.62 47.75
N GLN A 78 -93.75 62.97 46.83
CA GLN A 78 -93.79 62.37 45.50
C GLN A 78 -92.55 62.72 44.69
N LEU A 79 -92.17 64.01 44.64
CA LEU A 79 -91.01 64.46 43.88
C LEU A 79 -89.69 63.89 44.45
N LYS A 80 -89.57 63.75 45.78
CA LYS A 80 -88.48 63.04 46.45
C LYS A 80 -88.42 61.55 46.07
N ARG A 81 -89.57 60.88 45.97
CA ARG A 81 -89.65 59.47 45.51
C ARG A 81 -89.25 59.32 44.05
N GLU A 82 -89.65 60.22 43.17
CA GLU A 82 -89.27 60.20 41.75
C GLU A 82 -87.78 60.50 41.55
N ALA A 83 -87.23 61.44 42.33
CA ALA A 83 -85.79 61.73 42.33
C ALA A 83 -84.98 60.54 42.88
N SER A 84 -85.42 59.89 43.96
CA SER A 84 -84.75 58.71 44.51
C SER A 84 -84.81 57.52 43.55
N LEU A 85 -85.93 57.31 42.86
CA LEU A 85 -86.06 56.30 41.80
C LEU A 85 -85.10 56.57 40.64
N SER A 86 -84.95 57.83 40.24
CA SER A 86 -83.98 58.24 39.21
C SER A 86 -82.55 57.91 39.65
N PHE A 87 -82.19 58.12 40.92
CA PHE A 87 -80.89 57.71 41.46
C PHE A 87 -80.67 56.19 41.45
N VAL A 88 -81.70 55.40 41.77
CA VAL A 88 -81.62 53.93 41.70
C VAL A 88 -81.36 53.49 40.26
N MET A 89 -82.06 54.08 39.28
CA MET A 89 -81.86 53.75 37.87
C MET A 89 -80.46 54.16 37.37
N LEU A 90 -79.94 55.31 37.77
CA LEU A 90 -78.56 55.72 37.47
C LEU A 90 -77.53 54.75 38.06
N LYS A 91 -77.74 54.27 39.30
CA LYS A 91 -76.87 53.25 39.90
C LYS A 91 -76.93 51.93 39.15
N LYS A 92 -78.11 51.52 38.66
CA LYS A 92 -78.28 50.34 37.81
C LYS A 92 -77.49 50.49 36.50
N LEU A 93 -77.69 51.58 35.76
CA LEU A 93 -76.97 51.85 34.50
C LEU A 93 -75.45 51.86 34.68
N ASN A 94 -74.94 52.49 35.75
CA ASN A 94 -73.50 52.46 36.06
C ASN A 94 -72.97 51.05 36.33
N ARG A 95 -73.78 50.18 36.94
CA ARG A 95 -73.39 48.81 37.23
C ARG A 95 -73.36 47.97 35.95
N LEU A 96 -74.36 48.12 35.09
CA LEU A 96 -74.40 47.49 33.76
C LEU A 96 -73.16 47.87 32.93
N GLU A 97 -72.79 49.15 32.93
CA GLU A 97 -71.59 49.61 32.22
C GLU A 97 -70.29 49.01 32.78
N LYS A 98 -70.19 48.87 34.11
CA LYS A 98 -69.05 48.18 34.74
C LYS A 98 -68.99 46.70 34.34
N TYR A 99 -70.13 46.02 34.22
CA TYR A 99 -70.17 44.63 33.74
C TYR A 99 -69.72 44.53 32.28
N ARG A 100 -70.17 45.44 31.41
CA ARG A 100 -69.70 45.50 30.00
C ARG A 100 -68.21 45.70 29.91
N LEU A 101 -67.67 46.66 30.65
CA LEU A 101 -66.24 46.95 30.65
C LEU A 101 -65.42 45.75 31.14
N LYS A 102 -65.88 45.08 32.20
CA LYS A 102 -65.25 43.86 32.72
C LYS A 102 -65.26 42.75 31.66
N ASN A 103 -66.40 42.47 31.04
CA ASN A 103 -66.52 41.43 30.03
C ASN A 103 -65.65 41.72 28.80
N ALA A 104 -65.60 42.97 28.34
CA ALA A 104 -64.71 43.39 27.26
C ALA A 104 -63.23 43.18 27.62
N ARG A 105 -62.84 43.52 28.85
CA ARG A 105 -61.47 43.31 29.35
C ARG A 105 -61.11 41.83 29.46
N ASP A 106 -62.02 41.01 29.98
CA ASP A 106 -61.81 39.57 30.14
C ASP A 106 -61.72 38.88 28.77
N THR A 107 -62.60 39.26 27.84
CA THR A 107 -62.55 38.78 26.45
C THR A 107 -61.24 39.18 25.75
N LEU A 108 -60.81 40.43 25.91
CA LEU A 108 -59.55 40.92 25.37
C LEU A 108 -58.35 40.15 25.96
N GLN A 109 -58.35 39.94 27.28
CA GLN A 109 -57.30 39.20 27.96
C GLN A 109 -57.25 37.73 27.52
N ALA A 110 -58.40 37.08 27.33
CA ALA A 110 -58.48 35.73 26.81
C ALA A 110 -57.92 35.62 25.38
N LYS A 111 -58.28 36.56 24.49
CA LYS A 111 -57.72 36.64 23.13
C LYS A 111 -56.22 36.91 23.15
N LYS A 112 -55.75 37.84 24.00
CA LYS A 112 -54.33 38.16 24.17
C LYS A 112 -53.53 36.94 24.63
N SER A 113 -54.00 36.23 25.66
CA SER A 113 -53.37 35.00 26.14
C SER A 113 -53.23 33.94 25.04
N LYS A 114 -54.24 33.80 24.18
CA LYS A 114 -54.18 32.89 23.02
C LYS A 114 -53.18 33.35 21.94
N VAL A 115 -53.04 34.66 21.72
CA VAL A 115 -52.02 35.19 20.81
C VAL A 115 -50.62 34.97 21.38
N ASP A 116 -50.42 35.19 22.68
CA ASP A 116 -49.15 34.96 23.35
C ASP A 116 -48.74 33.48 23.28
N SER A 117 -49.69 32.55 23.44
CA SER A 117 -49.41 31.11 23.31
C SER A 117 -49.04 30.71 21.87
N PHE A 118 -49.72 31.27 20.86
CA PHE A 118 -49.33 31.05 19.46
C PHE A 118 -47.98 31.69 19.11
N ASN A 119 -47.67 32.86 19.67
CA ASN A 119 -46.38 33.51 19.46
C ASN A 119 -45.24 32.68 20.07
N LEU A 120 -45.46 32.07 21.23
CA LEU A 120 -44.50 31.13 21.83
C LEU A 120 -44.29 29.90 20.95
N GLN A 121 -45.36 29.30 20.42
CA GLN A 121 -45.25 28.18 19.48
C GLN A 121 -44.48 28.58 18.21
N LEU A 122 -44.76 29.77 17.66
CA LEU A 122 -44.04 30.31 16.51
C LEU A 122 -42.55 30.51 16.81
N GLN A 123 -42.21 31.01 18.00
CA GLN A 123 -40.82 31.19 18.43
C GLN A 123 -40.08 29.85 18.56
N ASN A 124 -40.74 28.82 19.11
CA ASN A 124 -40.20 27.47 19.19
C ASN A 124 -39.90 26.91 17.79
N LEU A 125 -40.85 27.02 16.86
CA LEU A 125 -40.66 26.57 15.46
C LEU A 125 -39.57 27.37 14.74
N ARG A 126 -39.48 28.68 14.97
CA ARG A 126 -38.38 29.51 14.41
C ARG A 126 -37.03 29.05 14.91
N TYR A 127 -36.93 28.72 16.20
CA TYR A 127 -35.70 28.18 16.77
C TYR A 127 -35.34 26.83 16.16
N GLU A 128 -36.32 25.94 15.98
CA GLU A 128 -36.12 24.64 15.33
C GLU A 128 -35.62 24.79 13.89
N ILE A 129 -36.26 25.66 13.09
CA ILE A 129 -35.82 25.97 11.72
C ILE A 129 -34.39 26.52 11.73
N TYR A 130 -34.06 27.42 12.66
CA TYR A 130 -32.72 27.97 12.78
C TYR A 130 -31.69 26.89 13.13
N HIS A 131 -32.00 26.02 14.08
CA HIS A 131 -31.15 24.90 14.46
C HIS A 131 -30.90 23.95 13.29
N LEU A 132 -31.97 23.53 12.60
CA LEU A 132 -31.88 22.66 11.44
C LEU A 132 -31.08 23.30 10.31
N LYS A 133 -31.28 24.59 10.03
CA LYS A 133 -30.46 25.32 9.04
C LYS A 133 -28.99 25.35 9.43
N LYS A 134 -28.68 25.60 10.70
CA LYS A 134 -27.30 25.58 11.21
C LYS A 134 -26.68 24.19 11.06
N GLU A 135 -27.45 23.15 11.32
CA GLU A 135 -27.02 21.76 11.15
C GLU A 135 -26.79 21.40 9.68
N VAL A 136 -27.70 21.79 8.78
CA VAL A 136 -27.50 21.63 7.33
C VAL A 136 -26.23 22.33 6.86
N VAL A 137 -25.99 23.58 7.28
CA VAL A 137 -24.76 24.29 6.95
C VAL A 137 -23.53 23.57 7.49
N LYS A 138 -23.59 23.05 8.72
CA LYS A 138 -22.51 22.26 9.31
C LYS A 138 -22.23 20.98 8.51
N CYS A 139 -23.27 20.28 8.07
CA CYS A 139 -23.15 19.09 7.23
C CYS A 139 -22.59 19.43 5.83
N LEU A 140 -22.98 20.55 5.24
CA LEU A 140 -22.45 21.01 3.95
C LEU A 140 -21.02 21.52 4.03
N GLN A 141 -20.60 22.01 5.19
CA GLN A 141 -19.20 22.41 5.47
C GLN A 141 -18.30 21.22 5.78
N PHE A 142 -18.84 19.99 5.79
CA PHE A 142 -18.03 18.80 5.94
C PHE A 142 -17.15 18.65 4.70
N LYS A 143 -15.87 18.98 4.86
CA LYS A 143 -14.83 18.68 3.89
C LYS A 143 -14.20 17.36 4.24
N SER A 144 -14.33 16.41 3.34
CA SER A 144 -13.68 15.13 3.49
C SER A 144 -12.25 15.21 2.96
N LYS A 145 -11.34 14.42 3.53
CA LYS A 145 -9.91 14.47 3.21
C LYS A 145 -9.60 14.03 1.77
N ASP A 146 -10.54 13.39 1.09
CA ASP A 146 -10.43 12.99 -0.32
C ASP A 146 -10.67 14.14 -1.31
N GLU A 147 -11.02 15.34 -0.86
CA GLU A 147 -11.07 16.53 -1.72
C GLU A 147 -9.68 17.11 -1.98
N ASP A 148 -8.74 16.96 -1.05
CA ASP A 148 -7.38 17.51 -1.15
C ASP A 148 -6.39 16.54 -1.84
N ILE A 149 -6.84 15.35 -2.25
CA ILE A 149 -5.99 14.34 -2.89
C ILE A 149 -6.00 14.57 -4.39
N ASP A 150 -4.83 14.91 -4.94
CA ASP A 150 -4.61 14.93 -6.39
C ASP A 150 -4.75 13.52 -6.94
N LEU A 151 -5.82 13.30 -7.72
CA LEU A 151 -6.12 12.02 -8.34
C LEU A 151 -5.54 11.94 -9.76
N VAL A 152 -5.25 10.71 -10.18
CA VAL A 152 -4.84 10.38 -11.55
C VAL A 152 -5.95 10.71 -12.54
N ASP A 153 -5.58 11.26 -13.70
CA ASP A 153 -6.52 11.63 -14.76
C ASP A 153 -7.37 10.44 -15.21
N GLU A 154 -8.61 10.72 -15.64
CA GLU A 154 -9.58 9.69 -16.02
C GLU A 154 -9.05 8.77 -17.12
N GLU A 155 -8.34 9.36 -18.08
CA GLU A 155 -7.81 8.66 -19.25
C GLU A 155 -6.70 7.69 -18.90
N SER A 156 -5.78 8.08 -18.00
CA SER A 156 -4.73 7.20 -17.49
C SER A 156 -5.32 6.10 -16.60
N PHE A 157 -6.30 6.43 -15.76
CA PHE A 157 -6.98 5.46 -14.92
C PHE A 157 -7.58 4.31 -15.74
N PHE A 158 -8.33 4.60 -16.80
CA PHE A 158 -8.93 3.54 -17.63
C PHE A 158 -7.92 2.76 -18.49
N LYS A 159 -6.71 3.28 -18.72
CA LYS A 159 -5.64 2.58 -19.46
C LYS A 159 -4.86 1.63 -18.56
N ASP A 160 -4.54 2.07 -17.35
CA ASP A 160 -3.59 1.39 -16.47
C ASP A 160 -4.26 0.54 -15.40
N ALA A 161 -5.50 0.86 -15.00
CA ALA A 161 -6.19 0.14 -13.95
C ALA A 161 -6.74 -1.22 -14.43
N PRO A 162 -6.54 -2.31 -13.66
CA PRO A 162 -7.14 -3.61 -13.91
C PRO A 162 -8.67 -3.54 -13.98
N GLU A 163 -9.28 -4.36 -14.84
CA GLU A 163 -10.74 -4.42 -15.05
C GLU A 163 -11.53 -4.71 -13.77
N GLU A 164 -10.93 -5.44 -12.81
CA GLU A 164 -11.51 -5.72 -11.48
C GLU A 164 -11.80 -4.47 -10.65
N ILE A 165 -11.00 -3.41 -10.84
CA ILE A 165 -11.10 -2.13 -10.11
C ILE A 165 -11.80 -1.09 -10.99
N ALA A 166 -11.39 -0.99 -12.27
CA ALA A 166 -11.90 0.02 -13.19
C ALA A 166 -13.40 -0.12 -13.46
N ARG A 167 -13.94 -1.35 -13.43
CA ARG A 167 -15.38 -1.71 -13.58
C ARG A 167 -16.14 -0.73 -14.49
N PRO A 168 -15.75 -0.62 -15.77
CA PRO A 168 -16.18 0.46 -16.66
C PRO A 168 -17.69 0.52 -16.90
N GLU A 169 -18.42 -0.56 -16.64
CA GLU A 169 -19.88 -0.59 -16.76
C GLU A 169 -20.60 0.25 -15.68
N ILE A 170 -20.05 0.30 -14.46
CA ILE A 170 -20.66 1.01 -13.32
C ILE A 170 -20.02 2.39 -13.17
N THR A 171 -18.70 2.49 -13.34
CA THR A 171 -17.95 3.74 -13.13
C THR A 171 -18.22 4.79 -14.19
N LYS A 172 -18.61 4.40 -15.42
CA LYS A 172 -19.06 5.38 -16.44
C LYS A 172 -20.46 5.94 -16.19
N SER A 173 -21.29 5.24 -15.42
CA SER A 173 -22.67 5.65 -15.14
C SER A 173 -22.77 6.48 -13.86
N ASP A 174 -21.94 6.22 -12.85
CA ASP A 174 -22.00 6.89 -11.54
C ASP A 174 -20.66 7.57 -11.20
N PRO A 175 -20.62 8.92 -11.08
CA PRO A 175 -19.40 9.66 -10.74
C PRO A 175 -18.88 9.34 -9.33
N HIS A 176 -19.73 8.93 -8.39
CA HIS A 176 -19.28 8.55 -7.06
C HIS A 176 -18.48 7.24 -7.09
N GLN A 177 -18.99 6.24 -7.81
CA GLN A 177 -18.30 4.96 -8.02
C GLN A 177 -16.99 5.15 -8.79
N LEU A 178 -16.98 6.06 -9.76
CA LEU A 178 -15.76 6.46 -10.46
C LEU A 178 -14.70 6.98 -9.48
N LYS A 179 -15.06 7.91 -8.59
CA LYS A 179 -14.12 8.46 -7.59
C LYS A 179 -13.62 7.38 -6.63
N LEU A 180 -14.49 6.49 -6.15
CA LEU A 180 -14.10 5.37 -5.29
C LEU A 180 -13.11 4.43 -5.97
N SER A 181 -13.40 4.03 -7.22
CA SER A 181 -12.52 3.15 -7.98
C SER A 181 -11.13 3.75 -8.23
N ARG A 182 -11.05 5.08 -8.48
CA ARG A 182 -9.77 5.79 -8.59
C ARG A 182 -8.99 5.81 -7.28
N LEU A 183 -9.66 6.10 -6.17
CA LEU A 183 -9.03 6.08 -4.84
C LEU A 183 -8.51 4.68 -4.48
N GLU A 184 -9.26 3.63 -4.80
CA GLU A 184 -8.83 2.24 -4.59
C GLU A 184 -7.60 1.89 -5.44
N TRP A 185 -7.57 2.32 -6.70
CA TRP A 185 -6.44 2.11 -7.58
C TRP A 185 -5.18 2.82 -7.09
N GLU A 186 -5.29 4.11 -6.75
CA GLU A 186 -4.16 4.87 -6.21
C GLU A 186 -3.66 4.31 -4.88
N LEU A 187 -4.57 3.84 -4.03
CA LEU A 187 -4.17 3.19 -2.78
C LEU A 187 -3.35 1.92 -3.06
N LYS A 188 -3.76 1.11 -4.04
CA LYS A 188 -2.98 -0.07 -4.46
C LYS A 188 -1.63 0.33 -5.05
N GLN A 189 -1.61 1.33 -5.96
CA GLN A 189 -0.37 1.83 -6.54
C GLN A 189 0.60 2.38 -5.48
N ARG A 190 0.12 3.20 -4.53
CA ARG A 190 0.95 3.76 -3.47
C ARG A 190 1.49 2.68 -2.53
N LYS A 191 0.72 1.63 -2.26
CA LYS A 191 1.22 0.46 -1.50
C LYS A 191 2.31 -0.27 -2.25
N GLU A 192 2.10 -0.57 -3.53
CA GLU A 192 3.09 -1.25 -4.35
C GLU A 192 4.38 -0.42 -4.48
N LEU A 193 4.27 0.89 -4.71
CA LEU A 193 5.41 1.80 -4.74
C LEU A 193 6.13 1.88 -3.39
N ALA A 194 5.40 1.89 -2.28
CA ALA A 194 6.01 1.85 -0.95
C ALA A 194 6.77 0.54 -0.71
N ASP A 195 6.22 -0.59 -1.13
CA ASP A 195 6.87 -1.89 -1.03
C ASP A 195 8.13 -1.96 -1.90
N GLN A 196 8.08 -1.42 -3.11
CA GLN A 196 9.25 -1.30 -4.00
C GLN A 196 10.33 -0.39 -3.41
N CYS A 197 9.96 0.77 -2.85
CA CYS A 197 10.91 1.65 -2.16
C CYS A 197 11.57 0.95 -0.98
N ASN A 198 10.80 0.27 -0.12
CA ASN A 198 11.33 -0.50 1.00
C ASN A 198 12.26 -1.63 0.54
N GLN A 199 11.96 -2.28 -0.59
CA GLN A 199 12.83 -3.30 -1.16
C GLN A 199 14.16 -2.71 -1.62
N VAL A 200 14.11 -1.61 -2.37
CA VAL A 200 15.32 -0.93 -2.87
C VAL A 200 16.16 -0.37 -1.71
N GLU A 201 15.53 0.15 -0.66
CA GLU A 201 16.22 0.60 0.55
C GLU A 201 16.95 -0.56 1.23
N ARG A 202 16.31 -1.71 1.41
CA ARG A 202 16.96 -2.92 1.98
C ARG A 202 18.12 -3.41 1.13
N GLU A 203 17.98 -3.42 -0.20
CA GLU A 203 19.07 -3.78 -1.11
C GLU A 203 20.24 -2.80 -1.02
N ASN A 204 19.94 -1.50 -0.95
CA ASN A 204 20.95 -0.46 -0.78
C ASN A 204 21.70 -0.60 0.55
N GLU A 205 20.99 -0.88 1.65
CA GLU A 205 21.60 -1.16 2.96
C GLU A 205 22.49 -2.40 2.94
N SER A 206 22.05 -3.48 2.29
CA SER A 206 22.83 -4.71 2.11
C SER A 206 24.12 -4.45 1.31
N VAL A 207 24.01 -3.74 0.19
CA VAL A 207 25.15 -3.36 -0.64
C VAL A 207 26.11 -2.43 0.12
N ALA A 208 25.59 -1.43 0.83
CA ALA A 208 26.40 -0.55 1.67
C ALA A 208 27.12 -1.32 2.78
N GLY A 209 26.45 -2.28 3.42
CA GLY A 209 27.05 -3.19 4.39
C GLY A 209 28.19 -4.01 3.81
N ASN A 210 28.02 -4.57 2.61
CA ASN A 210 29.05 -5.32 1.89
C ASN A 210 30.23 -4.44 1.48
N ILE A 211 29.99 -3.21 1.05
CA ILE A 211 31.05 -2.23 0.75
C ILE A 211 31.86 -1.94 2.01
N ASN A 212 31.21 -1.71 3.16
CA ASN A 212 31.91 -1.44 4.42
C ASN A 212 32.74 -2.65 4.90
N LYS A 213 32.22 -3.88 4.77
CA LYS A 213 32.99 -5.11 5.06
C LYS A 213 34.24 -5.20 4.18
N LYS A 214 34.10 -5.01 2.86
CA LYS A 214 35.22 -5.06 1.91
C LYS A 214 36.23 -3.94 2.15
N ARG A 215 35.77 -2.72 2.47
CA ARG A 215 36.66 -1.61 2.86
C ARG A 215 37.44 -1.95 4.12
N GLY A 216 36.79 -2.45 5.17
CA GLY A 216 37.48 -2.89 6.39
C GLY A 216 38.51 -3.99 6.12
N GLN A 217 38.21 -4.95 5.25
CA GLN A 217 39.19 -5.97 4.82
C GLN A 217 40.39 -5.37 4.09
N LEU A 218 40.17 -4.40 3.19
CA LEU A 218 41.25 -3.71 2.48
C LEU A 218 42.10 -2.85 3.42
N ASP A 219 41.46 -2.14 4.35
CA ASP A 219 42.12 -1.31 5.36
C ASP A 219 42.98 -2.17 6.30
N ASN A 220 42.57 -3.41 6.58
CA ASN A 220 43.36 -4.39 7.34
C ASN A 220 44.47 -5.05 6.51
N LEU A 221 44.25 -5.29 5.21
CA LEU A 221 45.22 -5.94 4.34
C LEU A 221 46.44 -5.05 4.05
N ALA A 222 46.21 -3.74 3.86
CA ALA A 222 47.28 -2.78 3.58
C ALA A 222 48.42 -2.75 4.62
N PRO A 223 48.17 -2.67 5.95
CA PRO A 223 49.23 -2.72 6.96
C PRO A 223 49.86 -4.11 7.06
N LEU A 224 49.08 -5.20 6.91
CA LEU A 224 49.63 -6.56 6.90
C LEU A 224 50.64 -6.76 5.76
N LEU A 225 50.33 -6.28 4.56
CA LEU A 225 51.26 -6.33 3.42
C LEU A 225 52.50 -5.46 3.65
N LYS A 226 52.36 -4.28 4.25
CA LYS A 226 53.51 -3.45 4.63
C LYS A 226 54.41 -4.14 5.66
N GLN A 227 53.81 -4.80 6.65
CA GLN A 227 54.54 -5.57 7.65
C GLN A 227 55.28 -6.74 6.99
N LEU A 228 54.59 -7.53 6.15
CA LEU A 228 55.20 -8.62 5.40
C LEU A 228 56.38 -8.14 4.54
N LEU A 229 56.19 -7.02 3.83
CA LEU A 229 57.24 -6.40 3.04
C LEU A 229 58.43 -6.04 3.93
N SER A 230 58.21 -5.36 5.06
CA SER A 230 59.29 -5.00 6.00
C SER A 230 60.05 -6.20 6.57
N VAL A 231 59.35 -7.31 6.87
CA VAL A 231 59.96 -8.56 7.37
C VAL A 231 60.73 -9.28 6.28
N SER A 232 60.24 -9.24 5.03
CA SER A 232 60.87 -9.90 3.90
C SER A 232 62.07 -9.17 3.31
N LYS A 233 62.18 -7.83 3.44
CA LYS A 233 63.32 -7.03 2.95
C LYS A 233 64.71 -7.60 3.33
N PRO A 234 65.02 -7.86 4.62
CA PRO A 234 66.34 -8.38 4.99
C PRO A 234 66.60 -9.77 4.41
N LEU A 235 65.57 -10.58 4.22
CA LEU A 235 65.70 -11.89 3.57
C LEU A 235 66.02 -11.74 2.07
N ILE A 236 65.34 -10.82 1.39
CA ILE A 236 65.55 -10.49 -0.03
C ILE A 236 66.96 -9.96 -0.27
N GLU A 237 67.43 -9.05 0.59
CA GLU A 237 68.79 -8.48 0.53
C GLU A 237 69.86 -9.57 0.71
N ASN A 238 69.68 -10.47 1.68
CA ASN A 238 70.62 -11.59 1.92
C ASN A 238 70.62 -12.63 0.79
N LEU A 239 69.47 -12.86 0.14
CA LEU A 239 69.35 -13.78 -0.99
C LEU A 239 69.74 -13.14 -2.34
N SER A 240 70.10 -11.85 -2.37
CA SER A 240 70.47 -11.11 -3.57
C SER A 240 69.45 -11.26 -4.71
N TYR A 241 68.16 -11.32 -4.36
CA TYR A 241 67.10 -11.48 -5.35
C TYR A 241 66.91 -10.16 -6.10
N PRO A 242 67.01 -10.11 -7.45
CA PRO A 242 66.84 -8.87 -8.19
C PRO A 242 65.38 -8.39 -8.07
N GLU A 243 65.18 -7.20 -7.49
CA GLU A 243 63.85 -6.62 -7.20
C GLU A 243 62.98 -6.40 -8.45
N ASN A 244 63.53 -6.53 -9.66
CA ASN A 244 62.83 -6.31 -10.90
C ASN A 244 63.15 -7.42 -11.90
N HIS A 245 62.45 -8.55 -11.80
CA HIS A 245 62.42 -9.50 -12.89
C HIS A 245 61.54 -8.96 -14.04
N SER A 246 62.07 -9.08 -15.25
CA SER A 246 61.62 -8.49 -16.52
C SER A 246 60.30 -9.08 -17.08
N GLY A 247 59.37 -9.48 -16.21
CA GLY A 247 58.14 -10.20 -16.55
C GLY A 247 56.83 -9.49 -16.20
N ARG A 248 56.86 -8.22 -15.73
CA ARG A 248 55.66 -7.50 -15.24
C ARG A 248 54.47 -7.48 -16.22
N ALA A 249 54.72 -7.56 -17.52
CA ALA A 249 53.66 -7.64 -18.53
C ALA A 249 52.89 -8.96 -18.48
N GLN A 250 53.57 -10.09 -18.22
CA GLN A 250 52.93 -11.40 -18.08
C GLN A 250 52.16 -11.51 -16.76
N TYR A 251 52.60 -10.83 -15.69
CA TYR A 251 51.91 -10.84 -14.40
C TYR A 251 50.46 -10.33 -14.46
N LYS A 252 50.15 -9.35 -15.32
CA LYS A 252 48.75 -8.90 -15.52
C LYS A 252 47.86 -10.04 -16.00
N LEU A 253 48.33 -10.78 -17.00
CA LEU A 253 47.65 -11.99 -17.48
C LEU A 253 47.64 -13.11 -16.43
N THR A 254 48.65 -13.19 -15.55
CA THR A 254 48.65 -14.18 -14.46
C THR A 254 47.54 -13.99 -13.44
N HIS A 255 47.08 -12.75 -13.19
CA HIS A 255 45.95 -12.51 -12.29
C HIS A 255 44.63 -13.07 -12.82
N LEU A 256 44.53 -13.23 -14.15
CA LEU A 256 43.36 -13.78 -14.82
C LEU A 256 43.47 -15.29 -15.06
N LEU A 257 44.61 -15.92 -14.72
CA LEU A 257 44.78 -17.36 -14.84
C LEU A 257 44.03 -18.11 -13.74
N PRO A 258 43.44 -19.29 -14.04
CA PRO A 258 42.97 -20.23 -13.05
C PRO A 258 44.09 -20.66 -12.11
N GLU A 259 43.76 -20.87 -10.83
CA GLU A 259 44.71 -21.22 -9.78
C GLU A 259 45.68 -22.38 -10.14
N PRO A 260 45.24 -23.50 -10.77
CA PRO A 260 46.17 -24.57 -11.17
C PRO A 260 47.16 -24.14 -12.26
N LEU A 261 46.73 -23.33 -13.22
CA LEU A 261 47.60 -22.82 -14.29
C LEU A 261 48.55 -21.74 -13.77
N TYR A 262 48.11 -20.92 -12.81
CA TYR A 262 48.96 -19.97 -12.12
C TYR A 262 50.13 -20.67 -11.40
N CYS A 263 49.82 -21.71 -10.61
CA CYS A 263 50.85 -22.51 -9.94
C CYS A 263 51.83 -23.14 -10.93
N LEU A 264 51.34 -23.72 -12.02
CA LEU A 264 52.18 -24.28 -13.08
C LEU A 264 53.11 -23.24 -13.70
N PHE A 265 52.59 -22.05 -14.02
CA PHE A 265 53.38 -20.94 -14.56
C PHE A 265 54.49 -20.50 -13.58
N VAL A 266 54.15 -20.30 -12.30
CA VAL A 266 55.13 -19.87 -11.28
C VAL A 266 56.23 -20.91 -11.09
N GLN A 267 55.86 -22.20 -11.01
CA GLN A 267 56.84 -23.27 -10.80
C GLN A 267 57.74 -23.47 -12.02
N THR A 268 57.18 -23.40 -13.23
CA THR A 268 57.97 -23.53 -14.47
C THR A 268 58.89 -22.33 -14.70
N ASP A 269 58.44 -21.11 -14.40
CA ASP A 269 59.29 -19.92 -14.44
C ASP A 269 60.41 -19.99 -13.38
N ALA A 270 60.09 -20.44 -12.16
CA ALA A 270 61.10 -20.68 -11.12
C ALA A 270 62.14 -21.72 -11.57
N TYR A 271 61.71 -22.83 -12.18
CA TYR A 271 62.60 -23.86 -12.70
C TYR A 271 63.50 -23.35 -13.83
N ARG A 272 62.95 -22.55 -14.75
CA ARG A 272 63.69 -21.88 -15.81
C ARG A 272 64.80 -20.99 -15.26
N LEU A 273 64.49 -20.20 -14.23
CA LEU A 273 65.46 -19.31 -13.60
C LEU A 273 66.55 -20.05 -12.83
N ALA A 274 66.22 -21.17 -12.20
CA ALA A 274 67.15 -21.91 -11.35
C ALA A 274 68.11 -22.83 -12.11
N PHE A 275 67.63 -23.55 -13.13
CA PHE A 275 68.38 -24.69 -13.70
C PHE A 275 68.59 -24.63 -15.22
N CYS A 276 67.66 -24.06 -15.99
CA CYS A 276 67.61 -24.26 -17.45
C CYS A 276 67.18 -23.00 -18.23
N PRO A 277 68.11 -22.28 -18.88
CA PRO A 277 67.77 -21.16 -19.76
C PRO A 277 67.15 -21.58 -21.10
N ASN A 278 67.16 -22.88 -21.43
CA ASN A 278 66.62 -23.43 -22.68
C ASN A 278 65.10 -23.67 -22.66
N ILE A 279 64.44 -23.29 -21.56
CA ILE A 279 63.01 -23.42 -21.36
C ILE A 279 62.38 -22.03 -21.44
N GLU A 280 61.37 -21.85 -22.28
CA GLU A 280 60.63 -20.58 -22.39
C GLU A 280 59.17 -20.81 -22.00
N VAL A 281 58.61 -19.95 -21.14
CA VAL A 281 57.22 -20.01 -20.68
C VAL A 281 56.46 -18.79 -21.21
N LYS A 282 55.32 -19.00 -21.85
CA LYS A 282 54.45 -17.94 -22.37
C LYS A 282 52.99 -18.20 -22.00
N ILE A 283 52.24 -17.14 -21.73
CA ILE A 283 50.78 -17.22 -21.55
C ILE A 283 50.12 -16.84 -22.88
N LYS A 284 49.25 -17.71 -23.41
CA LYS A 284 48.50 -17.52 -24.64
C LYS A 284 47.02 -17.32 -24.34
N GLY A 285 46.43 -16.25 -24.85
CA GLY A 285 45.00 -15.99 -24.80
C GLY A 285 44.67 -14.49 -24.87
N LYS A 286 43.38 -14.17 -24.90
CA LYS A 286 42.88 -12.79 -24.89
C LYS A 286 42.46 -12.40 -23.47
N GLU A 287 42.81 -11.17 -23.09
CA GLU A 287 42.52 -10.60 -21.76
C GLU A 287 41.00 -10.44 -21.53
N ASP A 288 40.30 -9.81 -22.48
CA ASP A 288 38.86 -9.52 -22.39
C ASP A 288 37.98 -10.78 -22.20
N ASP A 289 38.32 -11.86 -22.91
CA ASP A 289 37.59 -13.14 -22.82
C ASP A 289 37.79 -13.79 -21.44
N ALA A 290 38.99 -13.65 -20.86
CA ALA A 290 39.32 -14.20 -19.54
C ALA A 290 38.63 -13.43 -18.40
N GLU A 291 38.53 -12.10 -18.50
CA GLU A 291 37.79 -11.29 -17.54
C GLU A 291 36.29 -11.64 -17.53
N GLN A 292 35.69 -11.82 -18.70
CA GLN A 292 34.27 -12.19 -18.82
C GLN A 292 33.99 -13.57 -18.21
N VAL A 293 34.83 -14.56 -18.50
CA VAL A 293 34.69 -15.92 -17.92
C VAL A 293 34.88 -15.88 -16.41
N ASN A 294 35.86 -15.14 -15.88
CA ASN A 294 36.07 -15.01 -14.44
C ASN A 294 34.90 -14.28 -13.75
N LYS A 295 34.34 -13.25 -14.37
CA LYS A 295 33.14 -12.57 -13.87
C LYS A 295 31.93 -13.50 -13.83
N MET A 296 31.69 -14.24 -14.90
CA MET A 296 30.62 -15.25 -14.98
C MET A 296 30.80 -16.34 -13.91
N LEU A 297 32.03 -16.83 -13.71
CA LEU A 297 32.34 -17.86 -12.72
C LEU A 297 32.12 -17.36 -11.28
N ASN A 298 32.44 -16.08 -11.02
CA ASN A 298 32.23 -15.47 -9.71
C ASN A 298 30.76 -15.18 -9.42
N GLU A 299 30.00 -14.71 -10.42
CA GLU A 299 28.55 -14.52 -10.33
C GLU A 299 27.82 -15.84 -10.06
N ALA A 300 28.21 -16.91 -10.76
CA ALA A 300 27.66 -18.25 -10.55
C ALA A 300 27.97 -18.83 -9.16
N LYS A 301 29.13 -18.50 -8.57
CA LYS A 301 29.46 -18.87 -7.19
C LYS A 301 28.64 -18.08 -6.17
N THR A 302 28.39 -16.79 -6.41
CA THR A 302 27.58 -15.97 -5.50
C THR A 302 26.08 -16.32 -5.50
N SER A 303 25.56 -16.94 -6.56
CA SER A 303 24.15 -17.34 -6.61
C SER A 303 23.83 -18.61 -5.82
N VAL A 304 24.80 -19.50 -5.57
CA VAL A 304 24.55 -20.75 -4.81
C VAL A 304 24.63 -20.57 -3.29
N ASP A 305 25.31 -19.52 -2.81
CA ASP A 305 25.39 -19.23 -1.36
C ASP A 305 24.22 -18.37 -0.85
N SER A 306 23.29 -17.98 -1.72
CA SER A 306 22.18 -17.07 -1.40
C SER A 306 20.82 -17.77 -1.27
N ASP A 307 20.82 -19.07 -0.96
CA ASP A 307 19.58 -19.89 -0.85
C ASP A 307 19.56 -20.74 0.45
N SER A 308 20.02 -20.14 1.55
CA SER A 308 19.71 -20.62 2.91
C SER A 308 19.04 -19.49 3.67
N ASP A 309 17.72 -19.55 3.78
CA ASP A 309 16.96 -19.35 5.02
C ASP A 309 15.50 -19.00 4.70
N THR A 310 14.63 -20.01 4.59
CA THR A 310 13.21 -19.86 4.95
C THR A 310 12.62 -21.23 5.30
N GLU A 311 12.87 -21.68 6.53
CA GLU A 311 12.13 -22.77 7.18
C GLU A 311 11.29 -22.15 8.30
N GLU A 312 9.98 -21.99 8.08
CA GLU A 312 8.98 -22.09 9.16
C GLU A 312 7.66 -22.68 8.63
N ALA A 313 7.41 -23.91 9.09
CA ALA A 313 6.19 -24.40 9.71
C ALA A 313 4.81 -23.98 9.14
N ALA A 314 4.13 -24.93 8.49
CA ALA A 314 2.70 -25.21 8.76
C ALA A 314 2.24 -26.60 8.25
N GLY A 315 1.90 -27.47 9.20
CA GLY A 315 0.72 -28.34 9.25
C GLY A 315 0.17 -29.01 7.98
N ASN A 316 0.30 -30.35 7.95
CA ASN A 316 -0.60 -31.34 7.34
C ASN A 316 -2.03 -30.87 7.00
N THR A 317 -2.48 -31.09 5.75
CA THR A 317 -3.71 -31.87 5.45
C THR A 317 -3.64 -32.40 4.01
N ARG A 318 -4.01 -33.68 3.82
CA ARG A 318 -4.11 -34.38 2.53
C ARG A 318 -5.46 -34.12 1.85
N GLU A 319 -5.44 -34.07 0.51
CA GLU A 319 -6.26 -34.85 -0.45
C GLU A 319 -6.73 -34.09 -1.70
N SER A 320 -6.19 -34.54 -2.84
CA SER A 320 -6.85 -34.86 -4.13
C SER A 320 -7.64 -33.81 -4.93
N GLY A 321 -7.37 -33.76 -6.25
CA GLY A 321 -8.42 -33.52 -7.25
C GLY A 321 -8.11 -32.61 -8.46
N THR A 322 -7.42 -33.17 -9.46
CA THR A 322 -7.70 -33.06 -10.92
C THR A 322 -7.69 -31.72 -11.69
N SER A 323 -6.72 -31.67 -12.62
CA SER A 323 -6.82 -31.44 -14.09
C SER A 323 -7.02 -30.04 -14.72
N SER A 324 -5.97 -29.65 -15.48
CA SER A 324 -5.98 -29.04 -16.84
C SER A 324 -6.54 -27.61 -16.99
N SER A 325 -6.07 -26.69 -17.84
CA SER A 325 -5.03 -26.64 -18.90
C SER A 325 -5.04 -25.19 -19.48
N LYS A 326 -3.85 -24.62 -19.79
CA LYS A 326 -3.56 -23.57 -20.81
C LYS A 326 -4.20 -22.17 -20.58
N HIS A 327 -3.51 -21.03 -20.69
CA HIS A 327 -2.76 -20.47 -21.82
C HIS A 327 -1.90 -19.28 -21.32
N ARG A 328 -0.62 -19.13 -21.70
CA ARG A 328 -0.08 -18.19 -22.74
C ARG A 328 -0.46 -16.72 -22.47
N HIS A 329 0.40 -15.70 -22.49
CA HIS A 329 1.61 -15.45 -23.29
C HIS A 329 2.20 -14.05 -22.94
N HIS A 330 3.53 -13.88 -23.01
CA HIS A 330 4.28 -12.75 -23.65
C HIS A 330 4.09 -11.29 -23.15
N HIS A 331 4.99 -10.29 -23.31
CA HIS A 331 6.31 -9.99 -23.90
C HIS A 331 6.73 -8.63 -23.28
N HIS A 332 7.99 -8.23 -23.08
CA HIS A 332 8.85 -7.48 -24.03
C HIS A 332 10.17 -7.09 -23.31
N HIS A 333 11.40 -7.37 -23.78
CA HIS A 333 12.14 -6.97 -25.01
C HIS A 333 13.02 -5.72 -24.82
N HIS A 334 14.34 -5.91 -24.80
CA HIS A 334 15.36 -5.03 -25.42
C HIS A 334 16.48 -5.97 -25.92
N SER A 335 16.53 -6.34 -27.20
CA SER A 335 16.97 -5.62 -28.41
C SER A 335 18.30 -6.22 -28.88
N LYS A 336 18.19 -7.30 -29.67
CA LYS A 336 19.28 -7.84 -30.48
C LYS A 336 19.34 -7.05 -31.78
N SER A 337 20.50 -6.46 -32.05
CA SER A 337 20.91 -6.11 -33.41
C SER A 337 21.53 -7.33 -34.10
N SER A 338 21.35 -7.35 -35.40
CA SER A 338 21.41 -8.44 -36.37
C SER A 338 22.81 -8.80 -36.88
N LEU A 339 23.12 -10.11 -36.95
CA LEU A 339 23.46 -10.97 -38.12
C LEU A 339 24.25 -10.38 -39.33
N PRO A 340 25.09 -11.18 -40.05
CA PRO A 340 24.61 -12.27 -40.95
C PRO A 340 25.37 -13.63 -40.82
N SER A 341 24.68 -14.80 -40.87
CA SER A 341 24.33 -15.62 -42.06
C SER A 341 25.56 -16.34 -42.64
N GLN A 342 25.69 -17.64 -42.93
CA GLN A 342 24.86 -18.86 -43.02
C GLN A 342 25.80 -20.05 -42.72
N VAL A 343 25.36 -21.21 -42.24
CA VAL A 343 24.97 -22.38 -43.05
C VAL A 343 24.23 -23.36 -42.13
N ALA A 344 23.12 -23.90 -42.62
CA ALA A 344 22.27 -24.85 -41.94
C ALA A 344 22.90 -26.26 -41.86
N LEU A 345 22.86 -26.87 -40.66
CA LEU A 345 23.04 -28.31 -40.43
C LEU A 345 21.99 -28.81 -39.41
N LYS A 346 21.66 -30.10 -39.53
CA LYS A 346 20.47 -30.86 -39.05
C LYS A 346 20.36 -31.02 -37.51
N PRO A 347 19.20 -31.46 -36.97
CA PRO A 347 18.98 -31.69 -35.54
C PRO A 347 19.59 -33.03 -35.09
N SER A 348 20.90 -33.09 -34.96
CA SER A 348 21.56 -33.82 -33.89
C SER A 348 21.90 -32.80 -32.78
N ASP A 349 22.48 -33.19 -31.65
CA ASP A 349 23.27 -32.26 -30.81
C ASP A 349 22.67 -31.68 -29.51
N SER A 350 21.53 -32.15 -28.95
CA SER A 350 21.22 -31.77 -27.54
C SER A 350 22.24 -32.37 -26.55
N THR A 351 22.80 -33.54 -26.86
CA THR A 351 23.86 -34.19 -26.08
C THR A 351 25.23 -33.61 -26.40
N GLU A 352 25.51 -33.23 -27.65
CA GLU A 352 26.77 -32.59 -28.03
C GLU A 352 26.87 -31.15 -27.50
N GLU A 353 25.80 -30.36 -27.50
CA GLU A 353 25.77 -29.05 -26.85
C GLU A 353 26.03 -29.14 -25.34
N LYS A 354 25.51 -30.19 -24.68
CA LYS A 354 25.78 -30.46 -23.26
C LYS A 354 27.23 -30.89 -23.01
N ARG A 355 27.81 -31.68 -23.92
CA ARG A 355 29.23 -32.06 -23.88
C ARG A 355 30.14 -30.86 -24.10
N ASN A 356 29.84 -30.03 -25.10
CA ASN A 356 30.59 -28.81 -25.40
C ASN A 356 30.54 -27.81 -24.23
N LYS A 357 29.41 -27.75 -23.50
CA LYS A 357 29.29 -26.97 -22.25
C LYS A 357 30.13 -27.53 -21.10
N LEU A 358 30.34 -28.84 -21.00
CA LEU A 358 31.21 -29.45 -19.98
C LEU A 358 32.69 -29.29 -20.33
N CYS A 359 33.03 -29.40 -21.61
CA CYS A 359 34.40 -29.28 -22.12
C CYS A 359 34.83 -27.83 -22.39
N LEU A 360 34.18 -26.85 -21.77
CA LEU A 360 34.58 -25.46 -21.92
C LEU A 360 35.96 -25.26 -21.31
N THR A 361 36.87 -24.75 -22.14
CA THR A 361 38.23 -24.43 -21.76
C THR A 361 38.31 -22.96 -21.37
N HIS A 362 39.19 -22.68 -20.42
CA HIS A 362 39.54 -21.33 -20.06
C HIS A 362 40.26 -20.66 -21.26
N PRO A 363 39.94 -19.40 -21.60
CA PRO A 363 40.50 -18.71 -22.77
C PRO A 363 42.01 -18.44 -22.66
N LEU A 364 42.57 -18.48 -21.45
CA LEU A 364 44.03 -18.45 -21.23
C LEU A 364 44.60 -19.85 -21.07
N SER A 365 45.73 -20.08 -21.72
CA SER A 365 46.53 -21.31 -21.70
C SER A 365 48.01 -20.98 -21.45
N VAL A 366 48.75 -21.92 -20.85
CA VAL A 366 50.18 -21.76 -20.55
C VAL A 366 50.97 -22.62 -21.54
N GLU A 367 51.91 -22.02 -22.25
CA GLU A 367 52.77 -22.68 -23.23
C GLU A 367 54.20 -22.78 -22.71
N LEU A 368 54.72 -24.00 -22.66
CA LEU A 368 56.09 -24.32 -22.28
C LEU A 368 56.85 -24.81 -23.52
N VAL A 369 57.91 -24.11 -23.90
CA VAL A 369 58.78 -24.46 -25.04
C VAL A 369 60.12 -24.95 -24.49
N ILE A 370 60.48 -26.21 -24.78
CA ILE A 370 61.73 -26.84 -24.37
C ILE A 370 62.61 -27.02 -25.60
N GLN A 371 63.79 -26.43 -25.61
CA GLN A 371 64.76 -26.53 -26.71
C GLN A 371 65.85 -27.58 -26.40
N SER A 372 66.05 -28.55 -27.29
CA SER A 372 67.08 -29.58 -27.14
C SER A 372 68.49 -29.04 -27.43
N LYS A 373 69.50 -29.55 -26.69
CA LYS A 373 70.92 -29.23 -26.93
C LYS A 373 71.51 -30.23 -27.93
N GLY A 374 71.37 -29.97 -29.23
CA GLY A 374 71.93 -30.80 -30.31
C GLY A 374 72.03 -30.07 -31.66
N THR A 375 72.74 -30.65 -32.64
CA THR A 375 73.00 -30.08 -33.98
C THR A 375 71.75 -29.87 -34.84
N ASN A 376 70.64 -30.54 -34.51
CA ASN A 376 69.30 -30.21 -35.00
C ASN A 376 68.53 -29.53 -33.86
N VAL A 377 68.16 -28.26 -34.03
CA VAL A 377 67.36 -27.50 -33.05
C VAL A 377 65.92 -27.99 -33.09
N ALA A 378 65.67 -29.16 -32.50
CA ALA A 378 64.32 -29.64 -32.24
C ALA A 378 63.78 -28.97 -30.97
N SER A 379 62.57 -28.42 -31.04
CA SER A 379 61.87 -27.85 -29.89
C SER A 379 60.53 -28.55 -29.66
N MET A 380 60.23 -28.80 -28.38
CA MET A 380 58.97 -29.39 -27.93
C MET A 380 58.14 -28.32 -27.25
N THR A 381 56.87 -28.20 -27.64
CA THR A 381 55.96 -27.20 -27.12
C THR A 381 54.77 -27.90 -26.44
N LEU A 382 54.61 -27.64 -25.14
CA LEU A 382 53.53 -28.15 -24.31
C LEU A 382 52.55 -27.02 -24.01
N THR A 383 51.31 -27.14 -24.47
CA THR A 383 50.24 -26.17 -24.20
C THR A 383 49.28 -26.73 -23.16
N PHE A 384 49.22 -26.11 -21.99
CA PHE A 384 48.33 -26.46 -20.90
C PHE A 384 47.04 -25.61 -20.96
N SER A 385 45.90 -26.28 -21.03
CA SER A 385 44.56 -25.67 -21.01
C SER A 385 43.76 -26.15 -19.80
N TYR A 386 42.97 -25.26 -19.20
CA TYR A 386 42.16 -25.59 -18.02
C TYR A 386 40.68 -25.76 -18.38
N LEU A 387 40.11 -26.89 -18.01
CA LEU A 387 38.67 -27.18 -18.13
C LEU A 387 38.00 -26.80 -16.82
N TYR A 388 37.38 -25.61 -16.77
CA TYR A 388 36.91 -25.04 -15.50
C TYR A 388 35.67 -25.72 -14.92
N ASN A 389 34.87 -26.40 -15.74
CA ASN A 389 33.72 -27.18 -15.28
C ASN A 389 34.10 -28.57 -14.76
N LEU A 390 35.22 -29.13 -15.23
CA LEU A 390 35.72 -30.46 -14.86
C LEU A 390 36.89 -30.38 -13.86
N HIS A 391 37.42 -29.18 -13.62
CA HIS A 391 38.61 -28.92 -12.80
C HIS A 391 39.84 -29.75 -13.21
N VAL A 392 40.04 -29.95 -14.52
CA VAL A 392 41.19 -30.70 -15.07
C VAL A 392 42.08 -29.79 -15.91
N VAL A 393 43.39 -29.93 -15.77
CA VAL A 393 44.37 -29.34 -16.68
C VAL A 393 44.72 -30.38 -17.74
N ALA A 394 44.48 -30.06 -19.00
CA ALA A 394 44.85 -30.89 -20.14
C ALA A 394 46.11 -30.33 -20.81
N VAL A 395 46.98 -31.22 -21.30
CA VAL A 395 48.21 -30.87 -22.02
C VAL A 395 48.12 -31.29 -23.48
N LYS A 396 48.51 -30.39 -24.38
CA LYS A 396 48.67 -30.68 -25.81
C LYS A 396 50.14 -30.55 -26.19
N VAL A 397 50.68 -31.55 -26.88
CA VAL A 397 52.09 -31.62 -27.27
C VAL A 397 52.23 -31.32 -28.77
N SER A 398 53.20 -30.50 -29.14
CA SER A 398 53.58 -30.29 -30.53
C SER A 398 55.11 -30.26 -30.67
N LYS A 399 55.62 -30.87 -31.75
CA LYS A 399 57.06 -30.94 -32.04
C LYS A 399 57.37 -30.04 -33.22
N THR A 400 58.47 -29.31 -33.17
CA THR A 400 58.97 -28.52 -34.30
C THR A 400 60.47 -28.79 -34.50
N GLY A 401 60.91 -29.01 -35.75
CA GLY A 401 62.32 -29.23 -36.08
C GLY A 401 62.79 -30.70 -36.16
N ILE A 402 61.87 -31.68 -36.19
CA ILE A 402 62.17 -33.09 -36.51
C ILE A 402 61.67 -33.37 -37.93
N ALA A 403 62.55 -33.68 -38.88
CA ALA A 403 62.15 -34.09 -40.22
C ALA A 403 61.38 -35.42 -40.13
N SER A 404 60.20 -35.49 -40.74
CA SER A 404 59.42 -36.73 -40.88
C SER A 404 60.22 -37.74 -41.72
N SER A 405 60.80 -38.74 -41.07
CA SER A 405 61.51 -39.82 -41.75
C SER A 405 60.51 -40.76 -42.43
N GLU A 406 60.56 -40.85 -43.76
CA GLU A 406 59.84 -41.82 -44.57
C GLU A 406 60.47 -43.23 -44.41
N SER A 407 60.18 -43.93 -43.32
CA SER A 407 60.23 -45.41 -43.26
C SER A 407 59.66 -45.94 -41.94
N ALA A 408 58.77 -46.93 -42.05
CA ALA A 408 58.24 -47.95 -41.10
C ALA A 408 58.05 -47.68 -39.58
N GLY A 409 58.36 -46.49 -39.05
CA GLY A 409 58.21 -46.13 -37.63
C GLY A 409 57.49 -44.79 -37.41
N SER A 410 56.84 -44.23 -38.43
CA SER A 410 56.30 -42.85 -38.41
C SER A 410 54.94 -42.68 -37.72
N ASN A 411 54.43 -43.71 -37.02
CA ASN A 411 53.09 -43.67 -36.40
C ASN A 411 53.11 -43.38 -34.90
N HIS A 412 54.18 -42.80 -34.35
CA HIS A 412 54.10 -42.19 -33.01
C HIS A 412 53.34 -40.86 -33.13
N LEU A 413 52.02 -40.98 -33.10
CA LEU A 413 51.07 -39.88 -33.01
C LEU A 413 51.52 -38.93 -31.91
N ASP A 414 51.48 -37.62 -32.17
CA ASP A 414 51.86 -36.59 -31.19
C ASP A 414 51.05 -36.70 -29.88
N ALA A 415 49.90 -37.38 -29.91
CA ALA A 415 49.02 -37.67 -28.79
C ALA A 415 49.61 -38.65 -27.75
N GLU A 416 50.54 -39.52 -28.12
CA GLU A 416 51.04 -40.60 -27.25
C GLU A 416 52.50 -40.39 -26.81
N LEU A 417 53.13 -39.27 -27.21
CA LEU A 417 54.54 -39.00 -26.95
C LEU A 417 54.91 -38.98 -25.46
N LEU A 418 53.99 -38.51 -24.62
CA LEU A 418 54.16 -38.41 -23.17
C LEU A 418 53.27 -39.39 -22.41
N ALA A 419 52.66 -40.36 -23.11
CA ALA A 419 51.97 -41.44 -22.46
C ALA A 419 52.99 -42.29 -21.68
N GLU A 420 52.62 -42.75 -20.48
CA GLU A 420 53.42 -43.67 -19.67
C GLU A 420 54.77 -43.13 -19.16
N GLN A 421 54.86 -41.82 -18.93
CA GLN A 421 56.02 -41.27 -18.21
C GLN A 421 56.17 -41.84 -16.80
N PHE A 422 55.04 -42.13 -16.14
CA PHE A 422 55.02 -42.84 -14.87
C PHE A 422 54.34 -44.21 -15.01
N PRO A 423 54.81 -45.23 -14.27
CA PRO A 423 54.13 -46.53 -14.22
C PRO A 423 52.69 -46.39 -13.73
N GLU A 424 51.74 -47.03 -14.40
CA GLU A 424 50.29 -47.07 -14.09
C GLU A 424 49.43 -45.84 -14.48
N ASP A 425 49.96 -44.82 -15.14
CA ASP A 425 49.16 -43.66 -15.59
C ASP A 425 48.02 -44.05 -16.57
N SER A 426 48.18 -45.17 -17.29
CA SER A 426 47.23 -45.70 -18.27
C SER A 426 46.19 -46.66 -17.67
N ARG A 427 46.04 -46.76 -16.34
CA ARG A 427 45.16 -47.76 -15.71
C ARG A 427 43.70 -47.57 -16.16
N LYS A 428 43.31 -48.35 -17.16
CA LYS A 428 41.93 -48.53 -17.63
C LYS A 428 41.23 -49.48 -16.66
N GLU A 429 40.47 -48.97 -15.71
CA GLU A 429 39.45 -49.80 -15.07
C GLU A 429 38.30 -50.00 -16.08
N GLU A 430 37.95 -51.25 -16.37
CA GLU A 430 36.88 -51.63 -17.31
C GLU A 430 37.00 -51.09 -18.76
N GLY A 431 38.22 -50.75 -19.21
CA GLY A 431 38.46 -50.33 -20.60
C GLY A 431 38.20 -48.85 -20.89
N GLU A 432 37.80 -48.05 -19.90
CA GLU A 432 37.57 -46.61 -20.03
C GLU A 432 38.70 -45.77 -19.42
N ALA A 433 39.03 -44.64 -20.06
CA ALA A 433 40.01 -43.68 -19.53
C ALA A 433 39.38 -42.91 -18.36
N VAL A 434 39.89 -43.13 -17.15
CA VAL A 434 39.33 -42.53 -15.94
C VAL A 434 39.93 -41.14 -15.71
N SER A 435 39.07 -40.13 -15.56
CA SER A 435 39.49 -38.79 -15.13
C SER A 435 40.04 -38.83 -13.69
N PRO A 436 41.16 -38.15 -13.36
CA PRO A 436 41.74 -38.13 -12.01
C PRO A 436 40.77 -37.65 -10.91
N ASN A 437 39.81 -36.80 -11.26
CA ASN A 437 38.76 -36.36 -10.33
C ASN A 437 37.54 -37.28 -10.41
N LEU A 438 37.25 -38.00 -9.32
CA LEU A 438 36.10 -38.89 -9.16
C LEU A 438 34.75 -38.17 -9.35
N MET A 439 34.67 -36.88 -9.02
CA MET A 439 33.44 -36.09 -9.21
C MET A 439 33.06 -35.97 -10.68
N ASN A 440 34.05 -35.98 -11.58
CA ASN A 440 33.80 -35.92 -13.02
C ASN A 440 33.06 -37.15 -13.52
N HIS A 441 33.33 -38.33 -12.95
CA HIS A 441 32.57 -39.55 -13.27
C HIS A 441 31.08 -39.38 -12.95
N TYR A 442 30.74 -38.78 -11.80
CA TYR A 442 29.33 -38.49 -11.45
C TYR A 442 28.72 -37.39 -12.31
N GLN A 443 29.46 -36.32 -12.62
CA GLN A 443 28.99 -35.23 -13.48
C GLN A 443 28.73 -35.68 -14.92
N LEU A 444 29.58 -36.56 -15.47
CA LEU A 444 29.42 -37.16 -16.79
C LEU A 444 28.24 -38.15 -16.80
N LYS A 445 28.08 -38.94 -15.73
CA LYS A 445 26.97 -39.90 -15.56
C LYS A 445 25.61 -39.22 -15.39
N GLN A 446 25.52 -38.13 -14.61
CA GLN A 446 24.29 -37.34 -14.42
C GLN A 446 23.75 -36.72 -15.72
N ARG A 447 24.62 -36.46 -16.71
CA ARG A 447 24.24 -35.80 -17.97
C ARG A 447 24.18 -36.75 -19.18
N SER A 448 24.12 -38.07 -18.93
CA SER A 448 24.01 -39.11 -19.97
C SER A 448 25.17 -39.14 -20.97
N VAL A 449 26.37 -38.77 -20.55
CA VAL A 449 27.59 -39.02 -21.33
C VAL A 449 28.05 -40.44 -21.00
N ASN A 450 27.35 -41.45 -21.53
CA ASN A 450 27.93 -42.79 -21.60
C ASN A 450 29.14 -42.74 -22.53
N SER A 451 30.26 -43.28 -22.07
CA SER A 451 31.52 -43.49 -22.80
C SER A 451 31.38 -44.62 -23.83
N SER A 452 30.36 -44.50 -24.69
CA SER A 452 30.14 -45.37 -25.84
C SER A 452 30.10 -44.54 -27.12
N ALA A 453 31.15 -43.77 -27.37
CA ALA A 453 31.49 -43.28 -28.69
C ALA A 453 32.96 -42.88 -28.64
N HIS A 454 33.77 -43.57 -29.44
CA HIS A 454 35.19 -43.35 -29.64
C HIS A 454 35.58 -41.86 -29.56
N THR A 455 36.15 -41.45 -28.43
CA THR A 455 36.97 -40.24 -28.34
C THR A 455 38.43 -40.66 -28.42
N SER A 456 38.88 -40.93 -29.64
CA SER A 456 40.21 -40.51 -30.04
C SER A 456 40.22 -38.98 -30.01
N VAL A 457 40.52 -38.40 -28.85
CA VAL A 457 41.03 -37.03 -28.79
C VAL A 457 42.51 -37.15 -29.07
N SER A 458 42.89 -36.82 -30.30
CA SER A 458 44.27 -36.61 -30.73
C SER A 458 44.62 -35.12 -30.69
#